data_AF-A0A9E1UYX3-F1
#
_entry.id   AF-A0A9E1UYX3-F1
#
_cell.length_a   1.000
_cell.length_b   1.000
_cell.length_c   1.000
_cell.angle_alpha   90.00
_cell.angle_beta   90.00
_cell.angle_gamma   90.00
#
_symmetry.space_group_name_H-M   'P 1'
#
loop_
_entity.id
_entity.type
_entity.pdbx_description
1 polymer ?
#
loop_
_entity_poly.entity_id
_entity_poly.type
_entity_poly.pdbx_seq_one_letter_code
_entity_poly.pdbx_strand_id
1 'polypeptide(L)'
;MDPSKLRERLEQGDVVLGLAVVYGAPSIVEGICRGWDFVWLCGQHGELDLATMRHAVRAADVVGVASVVRVPGHDYSVLGPFADL
;
A
#
# COMPACT_ATOMS: atom_id res chain seq x y z
N MET A 1 3.17 1.30 -10.25
CA MET A 1 2.78 0.19 -11.13
C MET A 1 1.27 0.22 -11.12
N ASP A 2 0.63 0.14 -12.29
CA ASP A 2 -0.83 0.08 -12.36
C ASP A 2 -1.33 -1.08 -11.47
N PRO A 3 -2.25 -0.86 -10.50
CA PRO A 3 -2.81 -1.91 -9.65
C PRO A 3 -3.30 -3.14 -10.43
N SER A 4 -3.75 -2.95 -11.67
CA SER A 4 -4.12 -4.04 -12.59
C SER A 4 -2.98 -5.06 -12.78
N LYS A 5 -1.73 -4.59 -12.90
CA LYS A 5 -0.56 -5.43 -13.16
C LYS A 5 -0.17 -6.30 -11.98
N LEU A 6 -0.35 -5.83 -10.73
CA LEU A 6 -0.08 -6.66 -9.56
C LEU A 6 -1.05 -7.83 -9.50
N ARG A 7 -2.34 -7.56 -9.71
CA ARG A 7 -3.39 -8.58 -9.72
C ARG A 7 -3.18 -9.59 -10.85
N GLU A 8 -2.89 -9.13 -12.07
CA GLU A 8 -2.62 -10.00 -13.22
C GLU A 8 -1.46 -10.96 -12.94
N ARG A 9 -0.34 -10.47 -12.39
CA ARG A 9 0.81 -11.31 -12.03
C ARG A 9 0.46 -12.35 -10.97
N LEU A 10 -0.29 -11.96 -9.94
CA LEU A 10 -0.78 -12.89 -8.92
C LEU A 10 -1.70 -13.97 -9.52
N GLU A 11 -2.61 -13.62 -10.43
CA GLU A 11 -3.51 -14.55 -11.11
C GLU A 11 -2.75 -15.50 -12.07
N GLN A 12 -1.62 -15.06 -12.62
CA GLN A 12 -0.72 -15.88 -13.45
C GLN A 12 0.18 -16.83 -12.64
N GLY A 13 0.19 -16.69 -11.31
CA GLY A 13 1.05 -17.49 -10.43
C GLY A 13 2.49 -17.00 -10.35
N ASP A 14 2.76 -15.76 -10.78
CA ASP A 14 4.08 -15.16 -10.63
C ASP A 14 4.43 -14.97 -9.15
N VAL A 15 5.71 -15.08 -8.83
CA VAL A 15 6.24 -14.62 -7.55
C VAL A 15 6.35 -13.10 -7.58
N VAL A 16 5.71 -12.44 -6.62
CA VAL A 16 5.83 -11.00 -6.37
C VAL A 16 6.44 -10.74 -5.00
N LEU A 17 7.38 -9.81 -4.92
CA LEU A 17 8.08 -9.44 -3.70
C LEU A 17 7.58 -8.08 -3.23
N GLY A 18 7.20 -8.00 -1.96
CA GLY A 18 6.74 -6.76 -1.35
C GLY A 18 7.39 -6.45 -0.02
N LEU A 19 7.30 -5.17 0.34
CA LEU A 19 7.83 -4.63 1.58
C LEU A 19 6.71 -4.16 2.50
N ALA A 20 6.77 -4.53 3.77
CA ALA A 20 5.84 -4.03 4.79
C ALA A 20 6.32 -2.69 5.37
N VAL A 21 5.44 -1.70 5.36
CA VAL A 21 5.64 -0.40 6.01
C VAL A 21 4.62 -0.27 7.14
N VAL A 22 5.14 -0.11 8.35
CA VAL A 22 4.36 0.02 9.58
C VAL A 22 4.54 1.37 10.28
N TYR A 23 5.48 2.20 9.82
CA TYR A 23 5.73 3.52 10.38
C TYR A 23 4.95 4.59 9.61
N GLY A 24 4.48 5.61 10.33
CA GLY A 24 3.70 6.74 9.78
C GLY A 24 4.55 7.75 8.99
N ALA A 25 5.60 7.30 8.32
CA ALA A 25 6.55 8.13 7.59
C ALA A 25 6.55 7.80 6.09
N PRO A 26 5.79 8.54 5.25
CA PRO A 26 5.71 8.32 3.81
C PRO A 26 7.07 8.38 3.08
N SER A 27 8.05 9.10 3.63
CA SER A 27 9.41 9.16 3.11
C SER A 27 10.11 7.80 3.04
N ILE A 28 9.69 6.84 3.88
CA ILE A 28 10.13 5.45 3.79
C ILE A 28 9.71 4.89 2.43
N VAL A 29 8.43 5.02 2.05
CA VAL A 29 7.92 4.56 0.75
C VAL A 29 8.70 5.19 -0.40
N GLU A 30 8.94 6.50 -0.33
CA GLU A 30 9.69 7.23 -1.36
C GLU A 30 11.14 6.73 -1.50
N GLY A 31 11.80 6.46 -0.38
CA GLY A 31 13.21 6.12 -0.33
C GLY A 31 13.52 4.67 -0.69
N ILE A 32 12.70 3.72 -0.23
CA ILE A 32 13.08 2.29 -0.23
C ILE A 32 12.15 1.38 -1.03
N CYS A 33 10.96 1.84 -1.43
CA CYS A 33 10.02 0.98 -2.15
C CYS A 33 10.26 0.91 -3.67
N ARG A 34 11.22 1.70 -4.21
CA ARG A 34 11.62 1.59 -5.61
C ARG A 34 12.17 0.19 -5.91
N GLY A 35 11.58 -0.49 -6.90
CA GLY A 35 12.01 -1.81 -7.34
C GLY A 35 11.30 -3.00 -6.66
N TRP A 36 10.43 -2.74 -5.69
CA TRP A 36 9.51 -3.75 -5.17
C TRP A 36 8.29 -3.89 -6.08
N ASP A 37 7.64 -5.04 -6.07
CA ASP A 37 6.40 -5.25 -6.83
C ASP A 37 5.21 -4.57 -6.15
N PHE A 38 5.19 -4.60 -4.82
CA PHE A 38 4.19 -3.92 -4.02
C PHE A 38 4.73 -3.45 -2.66
N VAL A 39 4.03 -2.50 -2.05
CA VAL A 39 4.22 -2.07 -0.66
C VAL A 39 2.98 -2.43 0.14
N TRP A 40 3.17 -3.11 1.27
CA TRP A 40 2.12 -3.43 2.22
C TRP A 40 2.04 -2.34 3.28
N LEU A 41 0.97 -1.54 3.26
CA LEU A 41 0.74 -0.43 4.18
C LEU A 41 -0.17 -0.90 5.33
N CYS A 42 0.37 -0.92 6.56
CA CYS A 42 -0.34 -1.49 7.71
C CYS A 42 -1.11 -0.42 8.51
N GLY A 43 -2.43 -0.31 8.31
CA GLY A 43 -3.29 0.54 9.12
C GLY A 43 -3.81 -0.11 10.41
N GLN A 44 -3.72 -1.44 10.55
CA GLN A 44 -4.27 -2.14 11.72
C GLN A 44 -3.32 -2.22 12.92
N HIS A 45 -2.03 -2.45 12.66
CA HIS A 45 -1.00 -2.54 13.70
C HIS A 45 0.17 -1.60 13.47
N GLY A 46 0.20 -0.92 12.31
CA GLY A 46 1.16 0.14 12.07
C GLY A 46 0.62 1.48 12.54
N GLU A 47 1.47 2.48 12.42
CA GLU A 47 1.21 3.87 12.80
C GLU A 47 0.50 4.65 11.66
N LEU A 48 0.02 3.96 10.62
CA LEU A 48 -0.66 4.59 9.48
C LEU A 48 -2.15 4.79 9.76
N ASP A 49 -2.53 6.01 10.13
CA ASP A 49 -3.91 6.49 10.09
C ASP A 49 -4.35 6.86 8.67
N LEU A 50 -5.60 7.33 8.49
CA LEU A 50 -6.13 7.66 7.16
C LEU A 50 -5.31 8.76 6.45
N ALA A 51 -4.80 9.74 7.19
CA ALA A 51 -4.05 10.85 6.63
C ALA A 51 -2.66 10.40 6.15
N THR A 52 -1.91 9.73 7.02
CA THR A 52 -0.59 9.18 6.69
C THR A 52 -0.68 8.08 5.63
N MET A 53 -1.73 7.25 5.65
CA MET A 53 -2.03 6.28 4.60
C MET A 53 -2.20 6.95 3.23
N ARG A 54 -2.97 8.04 3.14
CA ARG A 54 -3.14 8.81 1.90
C ARG A 54 -1.81 9.31 1.36
N HIS A 55 -0.93 9.80 2.23
CA HIS A 55 0.41 10.23 1.81
C HIS A 55 1.28 9.06 1.36
N ALA A 56 1.20 7.91 2.03
CA ALA A 56 1.93 6.70 1.65
C ALA A 56 1.47 6.11 0.32
N VAL A 57 0.16 6.08 0.04
CA VAL A 57 -0.41 5.68 -1.26
C VAL A 57 0.08 6.60 -2.37
N ARG A 58 0.03 7.92 -2.18
CA ARG A 58 0.57 8.90 -3.15
C ARG A 58 2.07 8.72 -3.38
N ALA A 59 2.84 8.47 -2.32
CA ALA A 59 4.27 8.18 -2.44
C ALA A 59 4.50 6.91 -3.28
N ALA A 60 3.69 5.86 -3.07
CA ALA A 60 3.75 4.62 -3.83
C ALA A 60 3.49 4.85 -5.33
N ASP A 61 2.47 5.67 -5.66
CA ASP A 61 2.17 6.06 -7.04
C ASP A 61 3.34 6.78 -7.71
N VAL A 62 3.94 7.76 -7.01
CA VAL A 62 5.08 8.55 -7.52
C VAL A 62 6.30 7.68 -7.77
N VAL A 63 6.59 6.70 -6.90
CA VAL A 63 7.74 5.79 -7.11
C VAL A 63 7.41 4.58 -7.98
N GLY A 64 6.15 4.44 -8.42
CA GLY A 64 5.74 3.39 -9.32
C GLY A 64 5.65 2.00 -8.69
N VAL A 65 5.35 1.89 -7.40
CA VAL A 65 5.08 0.61 -6.71
C VAL A 65 3.58 0.44 -6.45
N ALA A 66 3.05 -0.79 -6.49
CA ALA A 66 1.63 -1.01 -6.19
C ALA A 66 1.39 -0.95 -4.67
N SER A 67 0.33 -0.27 -4.21
CA SER A 67 -0.03 -0.21 -2.79
C SER A 67 -1.04 -1.29 -2.40
N VAL A 68 -0.74 -2.07 -1.37
CA VAL A 68 -1.66 -3.01 -0.72
C VAL A 68 -1.95 -2.50 0.69
N VAL A 69 -3.18 -2.03 0.91
CA VAL A 69 -3.59 -1.41 2.18
C VAL A 69 -4.25 -2.45 3.09
N ARG A 70 -3.67 -2.67 4.28
CA ARG A 70 -4.32 -3.41 5.37
C ARG A 70 -5.13 -2.43 6.21
N VAL A 71 -6.42 -2.39 5.96
CA VAL A 71 -7.38 -1.52 6.66
C VAL A 71 -7.52 -1.93 8.14
N PRO A 72 -7.76 -1.02 9.10
CA PRO A 72 -7.84 -1.34 10.53
C PRO A 72 -8.95 -2.33 10.92
N GLY A 73 -10.03 -2.38 10.14
CA GLY A 73 -11.21 -3.20 10.38
C GLY A 73 -11.97 -3.50 9.09
N HIS A 74 -12.97 -4.39 9.18
CA HIS A 74 -13.75 -4.86 8.04
C HIS A 74 -15.13 -4.20 7.91
N ASP A 75 -15.51 -3.33 8.84
CA ASP A 75 -16.78 -2.62 8.78
C ASP A 75 -16.78 -1.64 7.60
N TYR A 76 -17.89 -1.51 6.88
CA TYR A 76 -17.99 -0.60 5.73
C TYR A 76 -17.67 0.86 6.08
N SER A 77 -17.98 1.29 7.31
CA SER A 77 -17.64 2.62 7.82
C SER A 77 -16.13 2.86 7.95
N VAL A 78 -15.35 1.78 8.10
CA VAL A 78 -13.90 1.81 8.14
C VAL A 78 -13.32 1.56 6.74
N LEU A 79 -13.85 0.60 5.97
CA LEU A 79 -13.37 0.28 4.62
C LEU A 79 -13.55 1.44 3.64
N GLY A 80 -14.71 2.10 3.64
CA GLY A 80 -15.07 3.14 2.66
C GLY A 80 -14.02 4.25 2.55
N PRO A 81 -13.67 4.95 3.64
CA PRO A 81 -12.66 6.00 3.60
C PRO A 81 -11.28 5.55 3.08
N PHE A 82 -10.88 4.30 3.32
CA PHE A 82 -9.62 3.75 2.82
C PHE A 82 -9.70 3.31 1.34
N ALA A 83 -10.89 2.95 0.85
CA ALA A 83 -11.12 2.62 -0.55
C ALA A 83 -11.14 3.87 -1.47
N ASP A 84 -11.38 5.05 -0.90
CA ASP A 84 -11.34 6.36 -1.58
C ASP A 84 -9.92 6.98 -1.64
N LEU A 85 -8.88 6.24 -1.24
CA LEU A 85 -7.50 6.74 -1.20
C LEU A 85 -6.84 6.83 -2.57
#